data_AF-A5BUL9-F1
#
_entry.id   AF-A5BUL9-F1
#
_cell.length_a   1.000
_cell.length_b   1.000
_cell.length_c   1.000
_cell.angle_alpha   90.00
_cell.angle_beta   90.00
_cell.angle_gamma   90.00
#
_symmetry.space_group_name_H-M   'P 1'
#
loop_
_entity.id
_entity.type
_entity.pdbx_description
1 polymer ?
#
loop_
_entity_poly.entity_id
_entity_poly.type
_entity_poly.pdbx_seq_one_letter_code
_entity_poly.pdbx_strand_id
1 'polypeptide(L)'
;MDLEDLSKLNRDPAKILYVSGHALETSLQPENCVQIKPWKLEEDDTQLLDLIPFLEYVARNRPADIRPVLASYQGHDIAKEFIERSKEYQSGCKNRSSMAVSGDV
;
A
#
# COMPACT_ATOMS: atom_id res chain seq x y z
N MET A 1 6.42 -11.54 -24.80
CA MET A 1 6.29 -10.68 -23.62
C MET A 1 7.19 -11.27 -22.56
N ASP A 2 8.11 -10.49 -22.04
CA ASP A 2 8.98 -10.93 -20.96
C ASP A 2 8.20 -10.83 -19.65
N LEU A 3 8.15 -11.92 -18.89
CA LEU A 3 7.50 -11.99 -17.59
C LEU A 3 8.55 -11.79 -16.50
N GLU A 4 8.21 -10.99 -15.50
CA GLU A 4 9.04 -10.67 -14.35
C GLU A 4 8.92 -11.76 -13.29
N ASP A 5 10.00 -12.52 -13.10
CA ASP A 5 10.10 -13.58 -12.08
C ASP A 5 10.84 -13.08 -10.83
N LEU A 6 10.09 -12.66 -9.83
CA LEU A 6 10.62 -12.15 -8.55
C LEU A 6 11.35 -13.24 -7.75
N SER A 7 11.13 -14.53 -8.02
CA SER A 7 11.85 -15.62 -7.36
C SER A 7 13.36 -15.60 -7.64
N LYS A 8 13.77 -14.92 -8.72
CA LYS A 8 15.18 -14.76 -9.11
C LYS A 8 15.94 -13.71 -8.30
N LEU A 9 15.27 -12.90 -7.49
CA LEU A 9 15.89 -11.82 -6.73
C LEU A 9 16.74 -12.29 -5.55
N ASN A 10 16.71 -13.59 -5.21
CA ASN A 10 17.39 -14.15 -4.04
C ASN A 10 17.09 -13.32 -2.77
N ARG A 11 15.79 -13.05 -2.57
CA ARG A 11 15.23 -12.33 -1.42
C ARG A 11 14.02 -13.10 -0.92
N ASP A 12 13.71 -12.94 0.36
CA ASP A 12 12.51 -13.49 0.95
C ASP A 12 11.26 -12.89 0.28
N PRO A 13 10.40 -13.69 -0.40
CA PRO A 13 9.18 -13.19 -1.04
C PRO A 13 8.24 -12.46 -0.08
N ALA A 14 8.27 -12.77 1.21
CA ALA A 14 7.47 -12.08 2.22
C ALA A 14 7.89 -10.61 2.42
N LYS A 15 9.03 -10.20 1.85
CA LYS A 15 9.64 -8.85 1.98
C LYS A 15 9.83 -8.15 0.64
N ILE A 16 9.26 -8.66 -0.45
CA ILE A 16 9.38 -8.08 -1.80
C ILE A 16 8.10 -7.31 -2.15
N LEU A 17 8.27 -6.12 -2.71
CA LEU A 17 7.23 -5.33 -3.36
C LEU A 17 7.66 -5.05 -4.80
N TYR A 18 6.80 -5.34 -5.77
CA TYR A 18 7.02 -5.01 -7.18
C TYR A 18 6.05 -3.92 -7.61
N VAL A 19 6.58 -2.70 -7.83
CA VAL A 19 5.79 -1.53 -8.21
C VAL A 19 5.94 -1.32 -9.72
N SER A 20 4.84 -1.36 -10.46
CA SER A 20 4.85 -1.17 -11.92
C SER A 20 3.49 -0.72 -12.45
N GLY A 21 3.50 -0.03 -13.58
CA GLY A 21 2.28 0.34 -14.33
C GLY A 21 1.52 -0.85 -14.90
N HIS A 22 2.20 -2.00 -15.01
CA HIS A 22 1.69 -3.24 -15.59
C HIS A 22 1.97 -4.47 -14.70
N ALA A 23 2.06 -4.26 -13.39
CA ALA A 23 2.59 -5.25 -12.45
C ALA A 23 1.82 -6.59 -12.49
N LEU A 24 0.49 -6.54 -12.53
CA LEU A 24 -0.40 -7.69 -12.54
C LEU A 24 -0.39 -8.44 -13.88
N GLU A 25 -0.07 -7.76 -14.98
CA GLU A 25 0.03 -8.38 -16.30
C GLU A 25 1.41 -8.99 -16.57
N THR A 26 2.47 -8.44 -15.96
CA THR A 26 3.85 -8.83 -16.28
C THR A 26 4.53 -9.68 -15.21
N SER A 27 4.01 -9.78 -13.98
CA SER A 27 4.66 -10.54 -12.91
C SER A 27 4.18 -11.99 -12.79
N LEU A 28 5.10 -12.90 -12.48
CA LEU A 28 4.79 -14.27 -12.07
C LEU A 28 4.33 -14.38 -10.60
N GLN A 29 4.42 -13.32 -9.81
CA GLN A 29 4.02 -13.27 -8.40
C GLN A 29 3.10 -12.06 -8.15
N PRO A 30 1.85 -12.10 -8.66
CA PRO A 30 0.90 -10.99 -8.54
C PRO A 30 0.59 -10.60 -7.08
N GLU A 31 0.77 -11.51 -6.13
CA GLU A 31 0.60 -11.27 -4.70
C GLU A 31 1.66 -10.33 -4.10
N ASN A 32 2.76 -10.07 -4.82
CA ASN A 32 3.80 -9.11 -4.46
C ASN A 32 3.67 -7.77 -5.21
N CYS A 33 2.65 -7.63 -6.05
CA CYS A 33 2.51 -6.50 -6.95
C CYS A 33 1.78 -5.31 -6.34
N VAL A 34 2.26 -4.12 -6.68
CA VAL A 34 1.62 -2.83 -6.47
C VAL A 34 1.44 -2.23 -7.85
N GLN A 35 0.27 -2.42 -8.45
CA GLN A 35 -0.07 -1.78 -9.70
C GLN A 35 -0.23 -0.28 -9.45
N ILE A 36 0.42 0.55 -10.26
CA ILE A 36 0.22 2.00 -10.28
C ILE A 36 -0.31 2.44 -11.64
N LYS A 37 -0.86 3.64 -11.73
CA LYS A 37 -1.24 4.24 -13.02
C LYS A 37 0.01 4.39 -13.90
N PRO A 38 0.00 3.92 -15.17
CA PRO A 38 1.05 4.25 -16.14
C PRO A 38 1.09 5.76 -16.37
N TRP A 39 2.26 6.36 -16.21
CA TRP A 39 2.48 7.79 -16.47
C TRP A 39 2.42 8.09 -17.97
N LYS A 40 1.73 9.17 -18.34
CA LYS A 40 1.49 9.63 -19.71
C LYS A 40 1.79 11.12 -19.87
N LEU A 41 2.89 11.59 -19.28
CA LEU A 41 3.36 12.98 -19.37
C LEU A 41 2.43 14.00 -18.71
N GLU A 42 1.65 13.59 -17.70
CA GLU A 42 0.85 14.52 -16.90
C GLU A 42 1.75 15.20 -15.85
N GLU A 43 1.76 16.54 -15.84
CA GLU A 43 2.59 17.35 -14.93
C GLU A 43 2.06 17.38 -13.50
N ASP A 44 0.76 17.10 -13.32
CA ASP A 44 0.06 17.04 -12.04
C ASP A 44 -0.05 15.61 -11.49
N ASP A 45 0.60 14.63 -12.13
CA ASP A 45 0.62 13.25 -11.63
C ASP A 45 1.42 13.17 -10.32
N THR A 46 0.72 12.77 -9.26
CA THR A 46 1.27 12.64 -7.91
C THR A 46 1.27 11.19 -7.43
N GLN A 47 1.03 10.21 -8.31
CA GLN A 47 0.84 8.80 -7.94
C GLN A 47 1.99 8.25 -7.08
N LEU A 48 3.24 8.57 -7.42
CA LEU A 48 4.40 8.13 -6.65
C LEU A 48 4.52 8.84 -5.29
N LEU A 49 4.12 10.11 -5.21
CA LEU A 49 4.08 10.86 -3.94
C LEU A 49 2.98 10.30 -3.03
N ASP A 50 1.82 10.00 -3.58
CA ASP A 50 0.68 9.46 -2.85
C ASP A 50 0.96 8.04 -2.31
N LEU A 51 1.89 7.30 -2.93
CA LEU A 51 2.30 5.97 -2.48
C LEU A 51 3.28 6.02 -1.27
N ILE A 52 3.95 7.15 -1.02
CA ILE A 52 4.95 7.30 0.05
C ILE A 52 4.39 6.90 1.43
N PRO A 53 3.21 7.36 1.89
CA PRO A 53 2.69 7.02 3.22
C PRO A 53 2.51 5.52 3.43
N PHE A 54 2.07 4.79 2.41
CA PHE A 54 1.92 3.34 2.46
C PHE A 54 3.29 2.65 2.59
N LEU A 55 4.26 3.03 1.76
CA LEU A 55 5.61 2.46 1.80
C LEU A 55 6.30 2.73 3.13
N GLU A 56 6.16 3.95 3.65
CA GLU A 56 6.66 4.32 4.97
C GLU A 56 6.00 3.48 6.08
N TYR A 57 4.69 3.26 6.01
CA TYR A 57 3.97 2.41 6.96
C TYR A 57 4.51 0.98 6.93
N VAL A 58 4.71 0.39 5.74
CA VAL A 58 5.28 -0.95 5.59
C VAL A 58 6.69 -1.01 6.17
N ALA A 59 7.53 -0.02 5.88
CA ALA A 59 8.91 0.04 6.36
C ALA A 59 9.01 0.17 7.90
N ARG A 60 8.10 0.93 8.51
CA ARG A 60 8.05 1.13 9.97
C ARG A 60 7.48 -0.09 10.69
N ASN A 61 6.36 -0.64 10.22
CA ASN A 61 5.67 -1.73 10.90
C ASN A 61 6.25 -3.11 10.61
N ARG A 62 7.02 -3.26 9.52
CA ARG A 62 7.74 -4.48 9.14
C ARG A 62 6.86 -5.73 9.27
N PRO A 63 5.73 -5.81 8.54
CA PRO A 63 4.84 -6.95 8.64
C PRO A 63 5.62 -8.25 8.40
N ALA A 64 5.26 -9.33 9.10
CA ALA A 64 5.91 -10.62 8.94
C ALA A 64 5.88 -11.08 7.47
N ASP A 65 4.74 -10.84 6.81
CA ASP A 65 4.52 -11.06 5.39
C ASP A 65 3.77 -9.89 4.77
N ILE A 66 4.28 -9.37 3.66
CA ILE A 66 3.66 -8.23 2.94
C ILE A 66 2.43 -8.65 2.12
N ARG A 67 2.33 -9.91 1.70
CA ARG A 67 1.30 -10.37 0.76
C ARG A 67 -0.12 -10.25 1.31
N PRO A 68 -0.41 -10.60 2.60
CA PRO A 68 -1.73 -10.36 3.19
C PRO A 68 -2.08 -8.87 3.31
N VAL A 69 -1.07 -8.01 3.52
CA VAL A 69 -1.29 -6.56 3.54
C VAL A 69 -1.75 -6.10 2.17
N LEU A 70 -1.04 -6.49 1.09
CA LEU A 70 -1.43 -6.17 -0.29
C LEU A 70 -2.79 -6.75 -0.67
N ALA A 71 -3.09 -7.98 -0.24
CA ALA A 71 -4.39 -8.61 -0.46
C ALA A 71 -5.55 -7.76 0.08
N SER A 72 -5.36 -7.05 1.20
CA SER A 72 -6.38 -6.18 1.79
C SER A 72 -6.70 -4.91 0.98
N TYR A 73 -5.91 -4.63 -0.08
CA TYR A 73 -6.11 -3.53 -1.02
C TYR A 73 -6.49 -4.01 -2.42
N GLN A 74 -6.72 -5.32 -2.64
CA GLN A 74 -7.09 -5.82 -3.97
C GLN A 74 -8.33 -5.10 -4.51
N GLY A 75 -8.26 -4.72 -5.79
CA GLY A 75 -9.32 -3.97 -6.48
C GLY A 75 -9.35 -2.47 -6.16
N HIS A 76 -8.44 -1.96 -5.33
CA HIS A 76 -8.37 -0.55 -4.94
C HIS A 76 -7.02 0.05 -5.34
N ASP A 77 -6.99 1.37 -5.53
CA ASP A 77 -5.73 2.12 -5.57
C ASP A 77 -5.15 2.16 -4.15
N ILE A 78 -3.99 1.52 -3.96
CA ILE A 78 -3.35 1.37 -2.63
C ILE A 78 -3.09 2.73 -1.98
N ALA A 79 -2.63 3.71 -2.74
CA ALA A 79 -2.28 5.01 -2.21
C ALA A 79 -3.53 5.74 -1.69
N LYS A 80 -4.57 5.80 -2.52
CA LYS A 80 -5.84 6.44 -2.17
C LYS A 80 -6.52 5.76 -0.98
N GLU A 81 -6.65 4.43 -1.04
CA GLU A 81 -7.29 3.64 0.01
C GLU A 81 -6.53 3.75 1.34
N PHE A 82 -5.20 3.74 1.30
CA PHE A 82 -4.38 3.89 2.51
C PHE A 82 -4.59 5.25 3.18
N ILE A 83 -4.66 6.34 2.40
CA ILE A 83 -4.94 7.68 2.91
C ILE A 83 -6.34 7.75 3.53
N GLU A 84 -7.35 7.15 2.90
CA GLU A 84 -8.73 7.12 3.40
C GLU A 84 -8.84 6.35 4.72
N ARG A 85 -8.33 5.11 4.76
CA ARG A 85 -8.28 4.29 5.99
C ARG A 85 -7.52 4.99 7.13
N SER A 86 -6.43 5.69 6.80
CA SER A 86 -5.63 6.43 7.80
C SER A 86 -6.42 7.60 8.41
N LYS A 87 -7.22 8.32 7.62
CA LYS A 87 -8.08 9.41 8.12
C LYS A 87 -9.19 8.88 9.02
N GLU A 88 -9.83 7.77 8.64
CA GLU A 88 -10.86 7.13 9.45
C GLU A 88 -10.30 6.67 10.80
N TYR A 89 -9.13 6.03 10.81
CA TYR A 89 -8.47 5.59 12.03
C TYR A 89 -8.15 6.77 12.97
N GLN A 90 -7.61 7.87 12.44
CA GLN A 90 -7.33 9.08 13.21
C GLN A 90 -8.60 9.73 13.78
N SER A 91 -9.68 9.75 12.99
CA SER A 91 -10.97 10.34 13.39
C SER A 91 -11.66 9.50 14.47
N GLY A 92 -11.62 8.17 14.34
CA GLY A 92 -12.13 7.24 15.36
C GLY A 92 -11.34 7.30 16.67
N CYS A 93 -10.01 7.49 16.62
CA CYS A 93 -9.19 7.71 17.81
C CYS A 93 -9.49 9.05 18.51
N LYS A 94 -9.77 10.13 17.75
CA LYS A 94 -10.23 11.41 18.31
C LYS A 94 -11.58 11.28 19.02
N ASN A 95 -12.55 10.59 18.41
CA ASN A 95 -13.88 10.43 19.00
C ASN A 95 -13.88 9.52 20.25
N ARG A 96 -13.03 8.48 20.29
CA ARG A 96 -12.87 7.67 21.51
C ARG A 96 -12.19 8.43 22.64
N SER A 97 -11.24 9.31 22.31
CA SER A 97 -10.58 10.15 23.31
C SER A 97 -11.52 11.22 23.88
N SER A 98 -12.43 11.80 23.08
CA SER A 98 -13.40 12.79 23.57
C SER A 98 -14.53 12.18 24.43
N MET A 99 -14.96 10.95 24.14
CA MET A 99 -15.92 10.23 24.99
C MET A 99 -15.33 9.83 26.35
N ALA A 100 -14.02 9.55 26.42
CA ALA A 100 -13.36 9.22 27.68
C ALA A 100 -13.19 10.43 28.62
N VAL A 101 -13.16 11.66 28.09
CA VAL A 101 -13.01 12.89 28.91
C VAL A 101 -14.35 13.40 29.46
N SER A 102 -15.48 13.09 28.80
CA SER A 102 -16.82 13.53 29.23
C SER A 102 -17.49 12.62 30.27
N GLY A 103 -16.80 11.57 30.75
CA GLY A 103 -17.32 10.60 31.72
C GLY A 103 -16.95 10.83 33.19
N ASP A 104 -16.13 11.85 33.50
CA ASP A 104 -15.60 12.13 34.85
C ASP A 104 -16.15 13.45 35.45
N VAL A 105 -17.48 13.64 35.46
CA VAL A 105 -18.16 14.72 36.20
C VAL A 105 -19.29 14.17 37.06
#